data_AF-A0AAR2KA77-F1
#
_entry.id   AF-A0AAR2KA77-F1
#
_cell.length_a   1.000
_cell.length_b   1.000
_cell.length_c   1.000
_cell.angle_alpha   90.00
_cell.angle_beta   90.00
_cell.angle_gamma   90.00
#
_symmetry.space_group_name_H-M   'P 1'
#
loop_
_entity.id
_entity.type
_entity.pdbx_description
1 polymer ?
#
loop_
_entity_poly.entity_id
_entity_poly.type
_entity_poly.pdbx_seq_one_letter_code
_entity_poly.pdbx_strand_id
1 'polypeptide(L)'
;YDVVWKNSFEHHNSLGSTPWVLVEDLSSVFNDVEVERSSGKHAHKKRKLADGREKTMSSDDEDALGKGRGRHILVNKTEMPGWAETLEHFRTARESWDLLHSHDALESEFNKICLAWKTESWLWFRIFLTDMIMYQGQYRKALSSLVQMSALQPQQSQNSLTAASNLEMHRALIQQASCHYALGEHRLACEKLLEVVSGLVPQNQEPTKSSEEQGRVRNKPRKGNDLRLVPCTSKDILPFCLQLMLACFKLRAFADGGRDDLALGHVIVLLQHDWPQGEALFLKAVDKICDHGSFQYENFFNYVTNIDMLEEFAYLRTTEGGRVQLELLPNQGMLIKHHTVTRGITKGVKEDFRLAMERQVSRCGENLLSVLHRFCINEKIILVQSLP
;
A
#
# COMPACT_ATOMS: atom_id res chain seq x y z
N TYR A 1 -9.17 -24.07 27.69
CA TYR A 1 -9.78 -23.23 26.65
C TYR A 1 -9.46 -21.74 26.85
N ASP A 2 -9.53 -21.19 28.07
CA ASP A 2 -9.00 -19.84 28.38
C ASP A 2 -7.47 -19.70 28.20
N VAL A 3 -6.71 -20.75 28.45
CA VAL A 3 -5.24 -20.69 28.45
C VAL A 3 -4.63 -20.62 27.04
N VAL A 4 -5.34 -21.05 25.99
CA VAL A 4 -4.76 -21.17 24.64
C VAL A 4 -4.88 -19.86 23.84
N TRP A 5 -6.02 -19.17 23.93
CA TRP A 5 -6.20 -17.83 23.34
C TRP A 5 -5.50 -16.75 24.15
N LYS A 6 -5.56 -16.86 25.48
CA LYS A 6 -4.77 -16.01 26.37
C LYS A 6 -3.29 -16.23 26.13
N ASN A 7 -2.76 -17.44 26.00
CA ASN A 7 -1.33 -17.61 25.68
C ASN A 7 -0.96 -17.25 24.23
N SER A 8 -1.83 -17.42 23.23
CA SER A 8 -1.47 -17.02 21.84
C SER A 8 -1.32 -15.50 21.68
N PHE A 9 -2.07 -14.71 22.48
CA PHE A 9 -1.93 -13.25 22.52
C PHE A 9 -1.11 -12.72 23.72
N GLU A 10 -1.03 -13.43 24.85
CA GLU A 10 -0.21 -13.06 26.03
C GLU A 10 1.22 -13.59 25.98
N HIS A 11 1.55 -14.72 25.32
CA HIS A 11 2.96 -15.02 25.03
C HIS A 11 3.54 -14.01 24.03
N HIS A 12 2.68 -13.33 23.26
CA HIS A 12 3.05 -12.14 22.49
C HIS A 12 3.13 -10.84 23.32
N ASN A 13 2.70 -10.86 24.58
CA ASN A 13 2.93 -9.82 25.59
C ASN A 13 4.04 -10.19 26.59
N SER A 14 4.85 -11.23 26.31
CA SER A 14 6.21 -11.23 26.84
C SER A 14 6.88 -9.95 26.34
N LEU A 15 7.66 -9.27 27.18
CA LEU A 15 8.26 -7.95 26.94
C LEU A 15 9.20 -7.85 25.70
N GLY A 16 9.14 -8.77 24.75
CA GLY A 16 9.96 -8.81 23.53
C GLY A 16 9.33 -9.49 22.31
N SER A 17 8.01 -9.72 22.25
CA SER A 17 7.39 -10.32 21.06
C SER A 17 6.75 -9.28 20.13
N THR A 18 7.10 -9.33 18.85
CA THR A 18 6.63 -8.36 17.85
C THR A 18 5.13 -8.54 17.56
N PRO A 19 4.29 -7.48 17.62
CA PRO A 19 2.88 -7.59 17.25
C PRO A 19 2.74 -7.79 15.74
N TRP A 20 1.69 -8.50 15.31
CA TRP A 20 1.46 -8.87 13.91
C TRP A 20 0.15 -8.29 13.40
N VAL A 21 0.14 -7.62 12.25
CA VAL A 21 -1.04 -6.96 11.68
C VAL A 21 -1.56 -7.68 10.44
N LEU A 22 -2.88 -7.84 10.33
CA LEU A 22 -3.55 -8.41 9.16
C LEU A 22 -3.89 -7.29 8.17
N VAL A 23 -3.37 -7.39 6.95
CA VAL A 23 -3.46 -6.36 5.91
C VAL A 23 -3.73 -6.98 4.53
N GLU A 24 -4.06 -6.15 3.54
CA GLU A 24 -4.23 -6.59 2.15
C GLU A 24 -2.94 -7.16 1.56
N ASP A 25 -3.04 -8.22 0.76
CA ASP A 25 -1.89 -8.76 0.04
C ASP A 25 -1.57 -7.93 -1.22
N LEU A 26 -0.40 -7.30 -1.23
CA LEU A 26 0.07 -6.45 -2.33
C LEU A 26 0.99 -7.19 -3.30
N SER A 27 0.95 -8.51 -3.29
CA SER A 27 1.94 -9.33 -3.99
C SER A 27 1.79 -9.32 -5.52
N SER A 28 0.70 -8.73 -6.02
CA SER A 28 0.42 -8.44 -7.44
C SER A 28 0.58 -6.96 -7.80
N VAL A 29 1.13 -6.10 -6.92
CA VAL A 29 1.24 -4.66 -7.16
C VAL A 29 2.04 -4.34 -8.44
N PHE A 30 3.00 -5.19 -8.82
CA PHE A 30 3.80 -5.04 -10.04
C PHE A 30 3.21 -5.71 -11.28
N ASN A 31 2.14 -6.50 -11.16
CA ASN A 31 1.50 -7.14 -12.30
C ASN A 31 0.79 -6.11 -13.16
N ASP A 32 0.45 -6.46 -14.40
CA ASP A 32 -0.29 -5.55 -15.28
C ASP A 32 -1.64 -5.13 -14.69
N VAL A 33 -2.02 -3.87 -14.93
CA VAL A 33 -3.41 -3.45 -14.75
C VAL A 33 -4.22 -4.11 -15.86
N GLU A 34 -4.70 -5.33 -15.63
CA GLU A 34 -5.72 -5.93 -16.50
C GLU A 34 -7.03 -5.18 -16.27
N VAL A 35 -7.22 -4.06 -16.97
CA VAL A 35 -8.56 -3.50 -17.16
C VAL A 35 -9.34 -4.57 -17.93
N GLU A 36 -10.32 -5.18 -17.29
CA GLU A 36 -11.08 -6.33 -17.79
C GLU A 36 -11.74 -6.00 -19.14
N ARG A 37 -11.02 -6.21 -20.25
CA ARG A 37 -11.58 -6.14 -21.60
C ARG A 37 -12.54 -7.31 -21.73
N SER A 38 -13.83 -7.03 -21.53
CA SER A 38 -14.92 -7.95 -21.82
C SER A 38 -14.68 -8.64 -23.18
N SER A 39 -14.29 -9.92 -23.11
CA SER A 39 -14.07 -10.73 -24.30
C SER A 39 -15.42 -10.97 -24.95
N GLY A 40 -15.57 -10.43 -26.16
CA GLY A 40 -16.83 -10.43 -26.88
C GLY A 40 -17.33 -11.83 -27.18
N LYS A 41 -18.63 -12.04 -26.92
CA LYS A 41 -19.61 -12.67 -27.83
C LYS A 41 -21.01 -12.61 -27.18
N HIS A 42 -21.82 -11.64 -27.61
CA HIS A 42 -23.17 -11.83 -28.15
C HIS A 42 -23.88 -10.47 -28.26
N ALA A 43 -24.37 -10.19 -29.47
CA ALA A 43 -25.00 -8.94 -29.86
C ALA A 43 -26.43 -8.79 -29.28
N HIS A 44 -26.82 -7.51 -29.13
CA HIS A 44 -28.17 -6.95 -28.94
C HIS A 44 -28.85 -7.06 -27.55
N LYS A 45 -28.71 -6.01 -26.71
CA LYS A 45 -29.85 -5.22 -26.19
C LYS A 45 -29.40 -3.94 -25.44
N LYS A 46 -29.92 -2.80 -25.91
CA LYS A 46 -30.14 -1.50 -25.22
C LYS A 46 -28.97 -0.83 -24.46
N ARG A 47 -28.53 0.28 -25.07
CA ARG A 47 -27.70 1.38 -24.56
C ARG A 47 -28.04 1.76 -23.11
N LYS A 48 -27.11 1.55 -22.19
CA LYS A 48 -27.01 2.24 -20.90
C LYS A 48 -25.59 2.85 -20.85
N LEU A 49 -25.50 4.14 -20.53
CA LEU A 49 -24.24 4.86 -20.42
C LEU A 49 -23.30 4.14 -19.42
N ALA A 50 -22.05 3.93 -19.84
CA ALA A 50 -21.02 3.30 -19.05
C ALA A 50 -20.53 4.28 -17.98
N ASP A 51 -20.62 3.89 -16.72
CA ASP A 51 -19.82 4.44 -15.63
C ASP A 51 -18.59 3.53 -15.49
N GLY A 52 -17.40 4.08 -15.71
CA GLY A 52 -16.13 3.37 -15.80
C GLY A 52 -15.53 3.06 -14.43
N ARG A 53 -16.31 2.46 -13.53
CA ARG A 53 -15.86 2.08 -12.19
C ARG A 53 -15.50 0.59 -12.20
N GLU A 54 -14.23 0.27 -11.93
CA GLU A 54 -13.83 -1.11 -11.60
C GLU A 54 -14.70 -1.63 -10.45
N LYS A 55 -15.02 -2.93 -10.46
CA LYS A 55 -15.77 -3.58 -9.39
C LYS A 55 -15.00 -3.42 -8.09
N THR A 56 -15.59 -2.71 -7.13
CA THR A 56 -15.10 -2.60 -5.77
C THR A 56 -14.87 -4.01 -5.20
N MET A 57 -13.72 -4.27 -4.59
CA MET A 57 -13.38 -5.59 -4.00
C MET A 57 -14.21 -5.93 -2.76
N SER A 58 -15.16 -5.06 -2.40
CA SER A 58 -16.00 -5.21 -1.22
C SER A 58 -17.19 -6.14 -1.50
N SER A 59 -17.35 -7.14 -0.63
CA SER A 59 -18.53 -8.00 -0.55
C SER A 59 -19.66 -7.35 0.26
N ASP A 60 -19.55 -6.06 0.62
CA ASP A 60 -20.49 -5.37 1.52
C ASP A 60 -21.95 -5.34 1.01
N ASP A 61 -22.19 -5.65 -0.27
CA ASP A 61 -23.53 -5.67 -0.89
C ASP A 61 -24.16 -7.08 -0.96
N GLU A 62 -23.44 -8.15 -0.59
CA GLU A 62 -23.97 -9.52 -0.55
C GLU A 62 -24.42 -9.88 0.88
N ASP A 63 -25.68 -10.30 1.02
CA ASP A 63 -26.25 -10.75 2.28
C ASP A 63 -25.36 -11.82 2.94
N ALA A 64 -25.14 -11.65 4.25
CA ALA A 64 -24.20 -12.39 5.11
C ALA A 64 -24.44 -13.91 5.26
N LEU A 65 -25.26 -14.50 4.39
CA LEU A 65 -25.62 -15.93 4.38
C LEU A 65 -24.89 -16.71 3.29
N GLY A 66 -24.08 -16.05 2.47
CA GLY A 66 -23.19 -16.71 1.51
C GLY A 66 -22.06 -17.44 2.22
N LYS A 67 -21.99 -18.77 2.06
CA LYS A 67 -20.83 -19.63 2.40
C LYS A 67 -19.59 -19.21 1.61
N GLY A 68 -19.02 -18.05 1.91
CA GLY A 68 -17.76 -17.60 1.35
C GLY A 68 -16.65 -18.50 1.85
N ARG A 69 -15.97 -19.21 0.95
CA ARG A 69 -14.63 -19.72 1.24
C ARG A 69 -13.82 -18.51 1.71
N GLY A 70 -13.46 -18.49 2.98
CA GLY A 70 -12.73 -17.36 3.55
C GLY A 70 -11.42 -17.11 2.80
N ARG A 71 -10.92 -15.88 2.88
CA ARG A 71 -9.70 -15.41 2.20
C ARG A 71 -8.49 -16.26 2.63
N HIS A 72 -7.41 -16.30 1.84
CA HIS A 72 -6.17 -16.91 2.36
C HIS A 72 -5.40 -15.86 3.15
N ILE A 73 -4.80 -16.28 4.26
CA ILE A 73 -3.85 -15.45 5.01
C ILE A 73 -2.45 -15.97 4.69
N LEU A 74 -1.66 -15.13 4.05
CA LEU A 74 -0.26 -15.36 3.73
C LEU A 74 0.61 -14.91 4.90
N VAL A 75 1.64 -15.69 5.21
CA VAL A 75 2.58 -15.41 6.30
C VAL A 75 4.00 -15.69 5.81
N ASN A 76 4.93 -14.82 6.17
CA ASN A 76 6.34 -15.12 5.97
C ASN A 76 6.81 -16.16 7.00
N LYS A 77 6.98 -17.40 6.53
CA LYS A 77 7.30 -18.56 7.39
C LYS A 77 8.66 -18.45 8.06
N THR A 78 9.59 -17.66 7.51
CA THR A 78 10.92 -17.48 8.11
C THR A 78 10.91 -16.47 9.26
N GLU A 79 9.96 -15.54 9.24
CA GLU A 79 9.84 -14.45 10.23
C GLU A 79 8.86 -14.79 11.35
N MET A 80 7.95 -15.73 11.14
CA MET A 80 6.96 -16.16 12.12
C MET A 80 7.13 -17.63 12.54
N PRO A 81 7.90 -17.91 13.61
CA PRO A 81 7.86 -19.21 14.26
C PRO A 81 6.42 -19.54 14.70
N GLY A 82 5.98 -20.79 14.51
CA GLY A 82 4.62 -21.20 14.89
C GLY A 82 3.49 -20.70 13.96
N TRP A 83 3.82 -20.13 12.78
CA TRP A 83 2.81 -19.61 11.84
C TRP A 83 1.66 -20.59 11.54
N ALA A 84 1.95 -21.90 11.46
CA ALA A 84 0.95 -22.91 11.16
C ALA A 84 -0.10 -23.02 12.28
N GLU A 85 0.36 -23.04 13.54
CA GLU A 85 -0.50 -23.07 14.73
C GLU A 85 -1.32 -21.78 14.83
N THR A 86 -0.71 -20.62 14.58
CA THR A 86 -1.44 -19.34 14.60
C THR A 86 -2.57 -19.30 13.58
N LEU A 87 -2.32 -19.76 12.35
CA LEU A 87 -3.37 -19.83 11.32
C LEU A 87 -4.45 -20.85 11.65
N GLU A 88 -4.09 -21.98 12.27
CA GLU A 88 -5.05 -22.99 12.72
C GLU A 88 -5.93 -22.46 13.87
N HIS A 89 -5.33 -21.77 14.84
CA HIS A 89 -6.06 -21.13 15.94
C HIS A 89 -7.03 -20.06 15.42
N PHE A 90 -6.60 -19.23 14.48
CA PHE A 90 -7.47 -18.23 13.85
C PHE A 90 -8.66 -18.88 13.15
N ARG A 91 -8.42 -19.94 12.36
CA ARG A 91 -9.50 -20.69 11.69
C ARG A 91 -10.47 -21.29 12.70
N THR A 92 -9.95 -21.94 13.74
CA THR A 92 -10.76 -22.56 14.79
C THR A 92 -11.63 -21.53 15.51
N ALA A 93 -11.09 -20.37 15.84
CA ALA A 93 -11.86 -19.31 16.48
C ALA A 93 -12.93 -18.71 15.55
N ARG A 94 -12.60 -18.53 14.26
CA ARG A 94 -13.58 -18.10 13.25
C ARG A 94 -14.72 -19.11 13.09
N GLU A 95 -14.41 -20.41 13.04
CA GLU A 95 -15.43 -21.47 12.99
C GLU A 95 -16.27 -21.52 14.27
N SER A 96 -15.64 -21.29 15.43
CA SER A 96 -16.33 -21.20 16.72
C SER A 96 -17.25 -19.98 16.76
N TRP A 97 -16.80 -18.83 16.24
CA TRP A 97 -17.62 -17.63 16.11
C TRP A 97 -18.83 -17.87 15.22
N ASP A 98 -18.63 -18.45 14.03
CA ASP A 98 -19.72 -18.79 13.10
C ASP A 98 -20.72 -19.76 13.75
N LEU A 99 -20.26 -20.72 14.56
CA LEU A 99 -21.13 -21.62 15.32
C LEU A 99 -21.95 -20.88 16.37
N LEU A 100 -21.32 -20.01 17.16
CA LEU A 100 -21.99 -19.24 18.22
C LEU A 100 -23.06 -18.29 17.64
N HIS A 101 -22.88 -17.82 16.41
CA HIS A 101 -23.83 -16.93 15.71
C HIS A 101 -24.72 -17.68 14.71
N SER A 102 -24.73 -19.02 14.73
CA SER A 102 -25.55 -19.81 13.80
C SER A 102 -27.03 -19.86 14.16
N HIS A 103 -27.38 -19.58 15.42
CA HIS A 103 -28.74 -19.61 15.96
C HIS A 103 -28.92 -18.51 17.00
N ASP A 104 -30.06 -17.81 16.97
CA ASP A 104 -30.38 -16.70 17.89
C ASP A 104 -30.23 -17.06 19.38
N ALA A 105 -30.54 -18.30 19.75
CA ALA A 105 -30.40 -18.77 21.13
C ALA A 105 -28.93 -18.83 21.59
N LEU A 106 -28.04 -19.31 20.72
CA LEU A 106 -26.59 -19.37 21.00
C LEU A 106 -26.00 -17.97 21.03
N GLU A 107 -26.39 -17.11 20.08
CA GLU A 107 -25.94 -15.73 20.01
C GLU A 107 -26.37 -14.95 21.26
N SER A 108 -27.62 -15.14 21.72
CA SER A 108 -28.13 -14.49 22.93
C SER A 108 -27.35 -14.91 24.18
N GLU A 109 -27.10 -16.20 24.38
CA GLU A 109 -26.32 -16.70 25.52
C GLU A 109 -24.86 -16.24 25.45
N PHE A 110 -24.26 -16.26 24.26
CA PHE A 110 -22.90 -15.75 24.06
C PHE A 110 -22.78 -14.27 24.41
N ASN A 111 -23.72 -13.44 23.96
CA ASN A 111 -23.76 -12.02 24.29
C ASN A 111 -23.92 -11.76 25.80
N LYS A 112 -24.71 -12.59 26.51
CA LYS A 112 -24.81 -12.52 27.98
C LYS A 112 -23.47 -12.83 28.65
N ILE A 113 -22.74 -13.83 28.17
CA ILE A 113 -21.41 -14.18 28.68
C ILE A 113 -20.44 -13.02 28.42
N CYS A 114 -20.42 -12.47 27.19
CA CYS A 114 -19.59 -11.33 26.84
C CYS A 114 -19.83 -10.12 27.76
N LEU A 115 -21.10 -9.80 28.03
CA LEU A 115 -21.49 -8.73 28.94
C LEU A 115 -21.04 -9.02 30.39
N ALA A 116 -21.30 -10.23 30.89
CA ALA A 116 -20.93 -10.64 32.24
C ALA A 116 -19.41 -10.59 32.46
N TRP A 117 -18.64 -10.94 31.44
CA TRP A 117 -17.17 -10.93 31.47
C TRP A 117 -16.55 -9.60 31.06
N LYS A 118 -17.36 -8.63 30.63
CA LYS A 118 -16.93 -7.31 30.15
C LYS A 118 -15.87 -7.43 29.04
N THR A 119 -16.13 -8.32 28.08
CA THR A 119 -15.19 -8.62 27.00
C THR A 119 -14.92 -7.42 26.07
N GLU A 120 -15.79 -6.40 26.11
CA GLU A 120 -15.57 -5.09 25.48
C GLU A 120 -14.25 -4.42 25.91
N SER A 121 -13.74 -4.73 27.10
CA SER A 121 -12.45 -4.23 27.60
C SER A 121 -11.27 -5.04 27.06
N TRP A 122 -11.49 -6.25 26.54
CA TRP A 122 -10.43 -7.15 26.12
C TRP A 122 -9.89 -6.73 24.74
N LEU A 123 -8.66 -6.23 24.72
CA LEU A 123 -8.01 -5.77 23.49
C LEU A 123 -7.85 -6.90 22.46
N TRP A 124 -7.40 -8.08 22.89
CA TRP A 124 -7.20 -9.24 22.00
C TRP A 124 -8.52 -9.69 21.34
N PHE A 125 -9.64 -9.59 22.05
CA PHE A 125 -10.94 -9.97 21.53
C PHE A 125 -11.39 -8.97 20.46
N ARG A 126 -11.19 -7.68 20.70
CA ARG A 126 -11.45 -6.62 19.71
C ARG A 126 -10.58 -6.76 18.46
N ILE A 127 -9.28 -7.04 18.62
CA ILE A 127 -8.36 -7.32 17.51
C ILE A 127 -8.85 -8.52 16.68
N PHE A 128 -9.19 -9.63 17.35
CA PHE A 128 -9.72 -10.82 16.67
C PHE A 128 -10.98 -10.49 15.86
N LEU A 129 -11.94 -9.76 16.44
CA LEU A 129 -13.18 -9.39 15.75
C LEU A 129 -12.89 -8.54 14.50
N THR A 130 -12.01 -7.55 14.61
CA THR A 130 -11.62 -6.73 13.45
C THR A 130 -10.94 -7.57 12.38
N ASP A 131 -9.95 -8.38 12.74
CA ASP A 131 -9.22 -9.25 11.82
C ASP A 131 -10.18 -10.25 11.12
N MET A 132 -11.16 -10.78 11.86
CA MET A 132 -12.21 -11.67 11.33
C MET A 132 -13.14 -10.94 10.34
N ILE A 133 -13.57 -9.71 10.66
CA ILE A 133 -14.42 -8.91 9.77
C ILE A 133 -13.66 -8.55 8.47
N MET A 134 -12.36 -8.21 8.56
CA MET A 134 -11.49 -8.00 7.40
C MET A 134 -11.31 -9.30 6.60
N TYR A 135 -11.14 -10.43 7.28
CA TYR A 135 -11.07 -11.76 6.68
C TYR A 135 -12.33 -12.13 5.89
N GLN A 136 -13.50 -11.69 6.36
CA GLN A 136 -14.78 -11.83 5.67
C GLN A 136 -14.98 -10.82 4.53
N GLY A 137 -14.08 -9.83 4.37
CA GLY A 137 -14.19 -8.78 3.35
C GLY A 137 -15.23 -7.70 3.66
N GLN A 138 -15.66 -7.58 4.93
CA GLN A 138 -16.67 -6.60 5.37
C GLN A 138 -16.00 -5.30 5.83
N TYR A 139 -15.32 -4.60 4.92
CA TYR A 139 -14.39 -3.52 5.26
C TYR A 139 -15.05 -2.30 5.93
N ARG A 140 -16.30 -1.95 5.58
CA ARG A 140 -17.03 -0.86 6.25
C ARG A 140 -17.27 -1.15 7.73
N LYS A 141 -17.57 -2.41 8.08
CA LYS A 141 -17.72 -2.84 9.47
C LYS A 141 -16.38 -2.85 10.18
N ALA A 142 -15.32 -3.30 9.50
CA ALA A 142 -13.96 -3.28 10.05
C ALA A 142 -13.51 -1.84 10.38
N LEU A 143 -13.77 -0.88 9.50
CA LEU A 143 -13.50 0.55 9.74
C LEU A 143 -14.23 1.07 10.98
N SER A 144 -15.52 0.74 11.11
CA SER A 144 -16.32 1.14 12.28
C SER A 144 -15.74 0.57 13.58
N SER A 145 -15.32 -0.71 13.55
CA SER A 145 -14.65 -1.38 14.67
C SER A 145 -13.30 -0.75 15.03
N LEU A 146 -12.48 -0.39 14.03
CA LEU A 146 -11.18 0.26 14.21
C LEU A 146 -11.30 1.66 14.82
N VAL A 147 -12.29 2.44 14.40
CA VAL A 147 -12.55 3.78 14.96
C VAL A 147 -13.00 3.68 16.42
N GLN A 148 -13.88 2.72 16.74
CA GLN A 148 -14.30 2.47 18.12
C GLN A 148 -13.14 2.02 19.01
N MET A 149 -12.24 1.16 18.51
CA MET A 149 -11.03 0.79 19.26
C MET A 149 -10.16 1.98 19.60
N SER A 150 -9.99 2.91 18.66
CA SER A 150 -9.19 4.14 18.85
C SER A 150 -9.84 5.09 19.86
N ALA A 151 -11.17 5.18 19.89
CA ALA A 151 -11.91 6.05 20.80
C ALA A 151 -11.91 5.55 22.26
N LEU A 152 -11.75 4.24 22.47
CA LEU A 152 -11.73 3.60 23.79
C LEU A 152 -10.32 3.56 24.41
N GLN A 153 -9.29 4.01 23.68
CA GLN A 153 -7.95 4.12 24.23
C GLN A 153 -7.94 5.27 25.24
N PRO A 154 -7.59 5.04 26.52
CA PRO A 154 -7.55 6.11 27.50
C PRO A 154 -6.63 7.23 27.00
N GLN A 155 -7.06 8.49 27.09
CA GLN A 155 -6.17 9.65 27.01
C GLN A 155 -5.20 9.64 28.21
N GLN A 156 -4.34 8.63 28.32
CA GLN A 156 -3.20 8.66 29.21
C GLN A 156 -2.24 9.69 28.64
N SER A 157 -2.30 10.89 29.20
CA SER A 157 -1.24 11.91 29.28
C SER A 157 -0.24 11.89 28.12
N GLN A 158 -0.28 12.94 27.30
CA GLN A 158 0.69 13.30 26.24
C GLN A 158 2.19 13.28 26.65
N ASN A 159 2.52 12.94 27.90
CA ASN A 159 3.87 12.94 28.48
C ASN A 159 4.48 11.54 28.71
N SER A 160 3.84 10.44 28.29
CA SER A 160 4.42 9.10 28.43
C SER A 160 4.09 8.20 27.24
N LEU A 161 4.62 8.57 26.07
CA LEU A 161 4.58 7.73 24.87
C LEU A 161 5.47 6.50 25.09
N THR A 162 4.88 5.42 25.59
CA THR A 162 5.57 4.12 25.55
C THR A 162 5.63 3.65 24.09
N ALA A 163 6.73 3.01 23.68
CA ALA A 163 6.88 2.53 22.30
C ALA A 163 5.75 1.56 21.89
N ALA A 164 5.12 0.89 22.86
CA ALA A 164 3.98 -0.01 22.66
C ALA A 164 2.69 0.73 22.25
N SER A 165 2.38 1.89 22.85
CA SER A 165 1.15 2.64 22.51
C SER A 165 1.18 3.23 21.10
N ASN A 166 2.36 3.60 20.61
CA ASN A 166 2.55 4.04 19.21
C ASN A 166 2.36 2.89 18.21
N LEU A 167 2.79 1.68 18.56
CA LEU A 167 2.69 0.50 17.70
C LEU A 167 1.24 0.02 17.53
N GLU A 168 0.43 0.10 18.58
CA GLU A 168 -1.01 -0.18 18.54
C GLU A 168 -1.78 0.82 17.66
N MET A 169 -1.46 2.11 17.81
CA MET A 169 -2.01 3.16 16.96
C MET A 169 -1.62 2.93 15.49
N HIS A 170 -0.35 2.61 15.22
CA HIS A 170 0.10 2.27 13.87
C HIS A 170 -0.68 1.07 13.31
N ARG A 171 -0.86 -0.01 14.10
CA ARG A 171 -1.66 -1.17 13.67
C ARG A 171 -3.05 -0.75 13.19
N ALA A 172 -3.78 0.01 14.00
CA ALA A 172 -5.13 0.43 13.66
C ALA A 172 -5.17 1.28 12.38
N LEU A 173 -4.24 2.24 12.24
CA LEU A 173 -4.14 3.10 11.05
C LEU A 173 -3.79 2.31 9.77
N ILE A 174 -2.91 1.31 9.86
CA ILE A 174 -2.53 0.46 8.72
C ILE A 174 -3.71 -0.42 8.29
N GLN A 175 -4.48 -0.94 9.24
CA GLN A 175 -5.70 -1.70 8.94
C GLN A 175 -6.78 -0.79 8.34
N GLN A 176 -6.92 0.46 8.82
CA GLN A 176 -7.80 1.45 8.19
C GLN A 176 -7.38 1.74 6.75
N ALA A 177 -6.08 1.95 6.50
CA ALA A 177 -5.55 2.16 5.15
C ALA A 177 -5.85 0.98 4.22
N SER A 178 -5.65 -0.24 4.72
CA SER A 178 -5.96 -1.48 4.00
C SER A 178 -7.45 -1.59 3.65
N CYS A 179 -8.34 -1.27 4.61
CA CYS A 179 -9.78 -1.27 4.38
C CYS A 179 -10.21 -0.20 3.36
N HIS A 180 -9.71 1.03 3.48
CA HIS A 180 -9.97 2.10 2.51
C HIS A 180 -9.50 1.73 1.11
N TYR A 181 -8.31 1.12 0.98
CA TYR A 181 -7.82 0.61 -0.30
C TYR A 181 -8.75 -0.44 -0.90
N ALA A 182 -9.18 -1.43 -0.11
CA ALA A 182 -10.10 -2.47 -0.59
C ALA A 182 -11.49 -1.92 -1.00
N LEU A 183 -11.90 -0.80 -0.42
CA LEU A 183 -13.12 -0.06 -0.80
C LEU A 183 -12.94 0.85 -2.02
N GLY A 184 -11.71 1.01 -2.53
CA GLY A 184 -11.36 1.93 -3.62
C GLY A 184 -11.24 3.40 -3.19
N GLU A 185 -11.19 3.67 -1.89
CA GLU A 185 -11.05 4.99 -1.29
C GLU A 185 -9.57 5.37 -1.16
N HIS A 186 -8.88 5.43 -2.30
CA HIS A 186 -7.42 5.57 -2.39
C HIS A 186 -6.86 6.80 -1.67
N ARG A 187 -7.59 7.93 -1.73
CA ARG A 187 -7.20 9.14 -1.01
C ARG A 187 -7.18 8.94 0.50
N LEU A 188 -8.24 8.36 1.07
CA LEU A 188 -8.33 8.08 2.51
C LEU A 188 -7.28 7.04 2.92
N ALA A 189 -7.05 6.02 2.09
CA ALA A 189 -5.97 5.05 2.32
C ALA A 189 -4.61 5.75 2.41
N CYS A 190 -4.30 6.64 1.46
CA CYS A 190 -3.06 7.41 1.44
C CYS A 190 -2.92 8.34 2.66
N GLU A 191 -3.99 9.03 3.07
CA GLU A 191 -3.99 9.86 4.27
C GLU A 191 -3.58 9.07 5.53
N LYS A 192 -4.16 7.86 5.70
CA LYS A 192 -3.82 6.97 6.83
C LYS A 192 -2.40 6.43 6.76
N LEU A 193 -1.92 6.07 5.57
CA LEU A 193 -0.52 5.66 5.37
C LEU A 193 0.46 6.76 5.74
N LEU A 194 0.18 8.01 5.31
CA LEU A 194 1.06 9.14 5.59
C LEU A 194 1.05 9.51 7.09
N GLU A 195 -0.05 9.28 7.81
CA GLU A 195 -0.10 9.39 9.27
C GLU A 195 0.83 8.38 9.95
N VAL A 196 0.82 7.11 9.50
CA VAL A 196 1.74 6.07 9.98
C VAL A 196 3.19 6.44 9.69
N VAL A 197 3.52 6.78 8.44
CA VAL A 197 4.88 7.12 8.01
C VAL A 197 5.45 8.30 8.81
N SER A 198 4.59 9.27 9.21
CA SER A 198 4.98 10.39 10.08
C SER A 198 5.53 9.96 11.43
N GLY A 199 5.07 8.82 11.96
CA GLY A 199 5.51 8.25 13.24
C GLY A 199 6.65 7.23 13.12
N LEU A 200 7.08 6.89 11.91
CA LEU A 200 8.16 5.92 11.68
C LEU A 200 9.52 6.59 11.56
N VAL A 201 10.54 5.90 12.05
CA VAL A 201 11.95 6.25 11.81
C VAL A 201 12.51 5.27 10.78
N PRO A 202 13.02 5.75 9.63
CA PRO A 202 13.66 4.89 8.64
C PRO A 202 14.84 4.14 9.25
N GLN A 203 14.85 2.81 9.08
CA GLN A 203 16.01 2.00 9.45
C GLN A 203 16.93 1.81 8.25
N ASN A 204 18.24 1.72 8.49
CA ASN A 204 19.16 1.29 7.46
C ASN A 204 18.82 -0.14 7.07
N GLN A 205 18.53 -0.37 5.79
CA GLN A 205 18.64 -1.72 5.25
C GLN A 205 20.12 -2.09 5.31
N GLU A 206 20.50 -2.97 6.22
CA GLU A 206 21.73 -3.74 5.97
C GLU A 206 21.51 -4.48 4.65
N PRO A 207 22.54 -4.58 3.78
CA PRO A 207 22.46 -5.34 2.55
C PRO A 207 22.25 -6.81 2.92
N THR A 208 21.00 -7.17 3.15
CA THR A 208 20.55 -8.53 3.24
C THR A 208 20.75 -9.06 1.84
N LYS A 209 21.70 -9.99 1.71
CA LYS A 209 21.92 -10.77 0.48
C LYS A 209 20.56 -11.03 -0.12
N SER A 210 20.38 -10.60 -1.36
CA SER A 210 19.23 -10.94 -2.19
C SER A 210 18.89 -12.39 -1.90
N SER A 211 17.77 -12.60 -1.20
CA SER A 211 17.23 -13.94 -1.09
C SER A 211 16.74 -14.28 -2.49
N GLU A 212 17.62 -14.86 -3.29
CA GLU A 212 17.34 -15.53 -4.56
C GLU A 212 16.25 -16.63 -4.40
N GLU A 213 15.75 -16.87 -3.18
CA GLU A 213 14.73 -17.88 -2.87
C GLU A 213 13.28 -17.43 -3.00
N GLN A 214 12.96 -16.14 -3.20
CA GLN A 214 11.57 -15.76 -3.54
C GLN A 214 11.17 -16.13 -4.99
N GLY A 215 12.10 -16.70 -5.76
CA GLY A 215 11.91 -17.15 -7.14
C GLY A 215 11.37 -18.56 -7.32
N ARG A 216 11.15 -19.37 -6.27
CA ARG A 216 10.70 -20.77 -6.47
C ARG A 216 9.43 -21.15 -5.69
N VAL A 217 8.43 -21.50 -6.50
CA VAL A 217 7.09 -22.02 -6.18
C VAL A 217 6.06 -20.96 -5.77
N ARG A 218 5.75 -20.04 -6.68
CA ARG A 218 4.42 -19.40 -6.69
C ARG A 218 3.44 -20.30 -7.44
N ASN A 219 2.57 -20.97 -6.69
CA ASN A 219 1.27 -21.36 -7.23
C ASN A 219 0.63 -20.12 -7.84
N LYS A 220 -0.01 -20.26 -9.02
CA LYS A 220 -0.66 -19.16 -9.77
C LYS A 220 -1.30 -18.14 -8.80
N PRO A 221 -1.01 -16.83 -8.94
CA PRO A 221 -1.67 -15.81 -8.12
C PRO A 221 -3.18 -15.97 -8.30
N ARG A 222 -3.87 -16.25 -7.20
CA ARG A 222 -5.33 -16.19 -7.17
C ARG A 222 -5.69 -14.69 -7.20
N LYS A 223 -6.76 -14.35 -7.93
CA LYS A 223 -7.23 -12.96 -8.08
C LYS A 223 -7.35 -12.28 -6.71
N GLY A 224 -6.53 -11.25 -6.47
CA GLY A 224 -6.78 -10.01 -5.71
C GLY A 224 -7.29 -10.04 -4.26
N ASN A 225 -7.60 -11.19 -3.68
CA ASN A 225 -8.41 -11.25 -2.45
C ASN A 225 -7.71 -11.98 -1.30
N ASP A 226 -6.39 -12.11 -1.30
CA ASP A 226 -5.67 -12.70 -0.17
C ASP A 226 -5.26 -11.61 0.83
N LEU A 227 -5.07 -12.01 2.08
CA LEU A 227 -4.58 -11.17 3.17
C LEU A 227 -3.16 -11.59 3.51
N ARG A 228 -2.41 -10.70 4.16
CA ARG A 228 -1.09 -10.97 4.69
C ARG A 228 -1.03 -10.63 6.17
N LEU A 229 -0.35 -11.47 6.93
CA LEU A 229 0.06 -11.15 8.29
C LEU A 229 1.50 -10.64 8.26
N VAL A 230 1.72 -9.40 8.72
CA VAL A 230 3.01 -8.70 8.66
C VAL A 230 3.42 -8.27 10.08
N PRO A 231 4.72 -8.33 10.45
CA PRO A 231 5.16 -7.78 11.73
C PRO A 231 4.91 -6.27 11.77
N CYS A 232 4.37 -5.77 12.86
CA CYS A 232 4.12 -4.35 13.06
C CYS A 232 5.38 -3.69 13.60
N THR A 233 6.45 -3.67 12.81
CA THR A 233 7.72 -2.98 13.10
C THR A 233 7.97 -1.86 12.09
N SER A 234 8.79 -0.87 12.43
CA SER A 234 9.19 0.15 11.45
C SER A 234 9.85 -0.44 10.20
N LYS A 235 10.58 -1.55 10.34
CA LYS A 235 11.26 -2.24 9.25
C LYS A 235 10.28 -2.82 8.25
N ASP A 236 9.16 -3.38 8.71
CA ASP A 236 8.21 -4.09 7.85
C ASP A 236 7.03 -3.21 7.42
N ILE A 237 6.64 -2.24 8.25
CA ILE A 237 5.52 -1.35 7.97
C ILE A 237 5.85 -0.29 6.94
N LEU A 238 7.04 0.33 6.99
CA LEU A 238 7.39 1.36 6.01
C LEU A 238 7.37 0.80 4.56
N PRO A 239 7.99 -0.36 4.26
CA PRO A 239 7.82 -1.05 2.98
C PRO A 239 6.37 -1.27 2.58
N PHE A 240 5.55 -1.78 3.50
CA PHE A 240 4.13 -2.00 3.24
C PHE A 240 3.41 -0.68 2.88
N CYS A 241 3.67 0.40 3.59
CA CYS A 241 3.10 1.71 3.29
C CYS A 241 3.47 2.18 1.88
N LEU A 242 4.73 2.05 1.49
CA LEU A 242 5.22 2.43 0.16
C LEU A 242 4.56 1.59 -0.94
N GLN A 243 4.41 0.28 -0.74
CA GLN A 243 3.73 -0.62 -1.67
C GLN A 243 2.24 -0.31 -1.80
N LEU A 244 1.55 0.00 -0.69
CA LEU A 244 0.12 0.33 -0.74
C LEU A 244 -0.10 1.69 -1.42
N MET A 245 0.77 2.67 -1.17
CA MET A 245 0.77 3.94 -1.90
C MET A 245 1.02 3.72 -3.41
N LEU A 246 1.98 2.86 -3.78
CA LEU A 246 2.22 2.50 -5.17
C LEU A 246 0.97 1.92 -5.81
N ALA A 247 0.27 1.01 -5.11
CA ALA A 247 -0.98 0.43 -5.58
C ALA A 247 -2.07 1.51 -5.81
N CYS A 248 -2.19 2.49 -4.91
CA CYS A 248 -3.11 3.62 -5.06
C CYS A 248 -2.78 4.49 -6.29
N PHE A 249 -1.52 4.89 -6.46
CA PHE A 249 -1.12 5.77 -7.57
C PHE A 249 -1.08 5.06 -8.91
N LYS A 250 -0.75 3.77 -8.94
CA LYS A 250 -0.68 2.97 -10.16
C LYS A 250 -2.01 2.98 -10.92
N LEU A 251 -3.13 2.79 -10.22
CA LEU A 251 -4.46 2.81 -10.86
C LEU A 251 -4.73 4.14 -11.57
N ARG A 252 -4.36 5.25 -10.94
CA ARG A 252 -4.52 6.59 -11.52
C ARG A 252 -3.53 6.86 -12.66
N ALA A 253 -2.25 6.55 -12.44
CA ALA A 253 -1.17 6.79 -13.41
C ALA A 253 -1.39 6.04 -14.73
N PHE A 254 -2.04 4.87 -14.68
CA PHE A 254 -2.31 4.03 -15.85
C PHE A 254 -3.78 4.00 -16.28
N ALA A 255 -4.65 4.85 -15.73
CA ALA A 255 -6.03 4.97 -16.17
C ALA A 255 -6.13 5.39 -17.65
N ASP A 256 -7.12 4.85 -18.36
CA ASP A 256 -7.37 5.13 -19.76
C ASP A 256 -7.79 6.61 -19.97
N GLY A 257 -7.21 7.27 -20.98
CA GLY A 257 -7.74 8.52 -21.52
C GLY A 257 -7.23 9.85 -20.94
N GLY A 258 -6.18 9.85 -20.10
CA GLY A 258 -5.61 11.08 -19.54
C GLY A 258 -4.09 11.06 -19.38
N ARG A 259 -3.44 12.19 -19.68
CA ARG A 259 -2.05 12.48 -19.28
C ARG A 259 -2.06 12.94 -17.83
N ASP A 260 -1.43 12.17 -16.95
CA ASP A 260 -1.24 12.50 -15.53
C ASP A 260 0.22 12.25 -15.13
N ASP A 261 1.09 13.18 -15.54
CA ASP A 261 2.53 13.07 -15.27
C ASP A 261 2.84 13.13 -13.78
N LEU A 262 1.98 13.79 -12.97
CA LEU A 262 2.16 13.90 -11.54
C LEU A 262 1.99 12.52 -10.86
N ALA A 263 0.88 11.83 -11.15
CA ALA A 263 0.65 10.48 -10.65
C ALA A 263 1.73 9.50 -11.17
N LEU A 264 2.12 9.62 -12.44
CA LEU A 264 3.17 8.77 -13.03
C LEU A 264 4.54 9.02 -12.40
N GLY A 265 4.88 10.28 -12.08
CA GLY A 265 6.08 10.63 -11.34
C GLY A 265 6.10 10.10 -9.91
N HIS A 266 4.95 10.14 -9.21
CA HIS A 266 4.83 9.49 -7.90
C HIS A 266 5.06 7.97 -7.97
N VAL A 267 4.52 7.32 -9.00
CA VAL A 267 4.78 5.89 -9.27
C VAL A 267 6.27 5.63 -9.47
N ILE A 268 6.97 6.43 -10.28
CA ILE A 268 8.42 6.29 -10.52
C ILE A 268 9.22 6.43 -9.23
N VAL A 269 8.90 7.42 -8.38
CA VAL A 269 9.59 7.58 -7.08
C VAL A 269 9.40 6.34 -6.21
N LEU A 270 8.18 5.83 -6.09
CA LEU A 270 7.85 4.67 -5.25
C LEU A 270 8.44 3.36 -5.78
N LEU A 271 8.55 3.19 -7.10
CA LEU A 271 9.12 2.00 -7.75
C LEU A 271 10.58 1.73 -7.38
N GLN A 272 11.32 2.73 -6.90
CA GLN A 272 12.69 2.54 -6.45
C GLN A 272 12.78 1.55 -5.27
N HIS A 273 11.74 1.48 -4.42
CA HIS A 273 11.76 0.69 -3.19
C HIS A 273 12.01 -0.80 -3.43
N ASP A 274 11.30 -1.38 -4.38
CA ASP A 274 11.34 -2.81 -4.71
C ASP A 274 12.11 -3.03 -6.02
N TRP A 275 13.15 -2.24 -6.30
CA TRP A 275 13.99 -2.46 -7.47
C TRP A 275 14.85 -3.73 -7.30
N PRO A 276 14.98 -4.62 -8.31
CA PRO A 276 14.45 -4.55 -9.69
C PRO A 276 13.07 -5.22 -9.89
N GLN A 277 12.40 -5.68 -8.84
CA GLN A 277 11.07 -6.31 -8.96
C GLN A 277 10.03 -5.41 -9.67
N GLY A 278 10.14 -4.09 -9.49
CA GLY A 278 9.30 -3.09 -10.14
C GLY A 278 9.69 -2.71 -11.58
N GLU A 279 10.75 -3.27 -12.15
CA GLU A 279 11.30 -2.87 -13.47
C GLU A 279 10.28 -2.95 -14.60
N ALA A 280 9.51 -4.04 -14.69
CA ALA A 280 8.51 -4.20 -15.74
C ALA A 280 7.41 -3.11 -15.69
N LEU A 281 7.03 -2.66 -14.49
CA LEU A 281 6.07 -1.57 -14.31
C LEU A 281 6.71 -0.20 -14.61
N PHE A 282 7.99 -0.03 -14.30
CA PHE A 282 8.76 1.15 -14.67
C PHE A 282 8.86 1.29 -16.20
N LEU A 283 9.20 0.23 -16.92
CA LEU A 283 9.30 0.25 -18.38
C LEU A 283 7.96 0.63 -19.05
N LYS A 284 6.83 0.18 -18.49
CA LYS A 284 5.50 0.65 -18.94
C LYS A 284 5.28 2.14 -18.71
N ALA A 285 5.79 2.70 -17.61
CA ALA A 285 5.72 4.13 -17.37
C ALA A 285 6.57 4.88 -18.42
N VAL A 286 7.75 4.35 -18.74
CA VAL A 286 8.64 4.87 -19.79
C VAL A 286 7.95 4.82 -21.16
N ASP A 287 7.34 3.69 -21.55
CA ASP A 287 6.59 3.56 -22.80
C ASP A 287 5.47 4.61 -22.88
N LYS A 288 4.70 4.79 -21.79
CA LYS A 288 3.65 5.81 -21.72
C LYS A 288 4.20 7.24 -21.87
N ILE A 289 5.37 7.52 -21.30
CA ILE A 289 6.07 8.81 -21.46
C ILE A 289 6.51 9.02 -22.91
N CYS A 290 7.06 7.98 -23.55
CA CYS A 290 7.42 7.99 -24.96
C CYS A 290 6.22 8.27 -25.85
N ASP A 291 5.09 7.59 -25.62
CA ASP A 291 3.85 7.76 -26.37
C ASP A 291 3.31 9.20 -26.25
N HIS A 292 3.46 9.84 -25.08
CA HIS A 292 3.09 11.23 -24.88
C HIS A 292 4.10 12.23 -25.46
N GLY A 293 5.33 11.81 -25.72
CA GLY A 293 6.43 12.64 -26.23
C GLY A 293 6.92 13.74 -25.26
N SER A 294 6.36 13.81 -24.06
CA SER A 294 6.77 14.76 -23.03
C SER A 294 6.37 14.29 -21.64
N PHE A 295 7.13 14.71 -20.64
CA PHE A 295 6.89 14.37 -19.23
C PHE A 295 7.34 15.51 -18.31
N GLN A 296 6.47 15.90 -17.39
CA GLN A 296 6.71 16.96 -16.43
C GLN A 296 6.58 16.43 -15.00
N TYR A 297 7.65 16.53 -14.21
CA TYR A 297 7.64 16.16 -12.80
C TYR A 297 8.76 16.88 -12.05
N GLU A 298 8.43 17.99 -11.38
CA GLU A 298 9.41 18.85 -10.71
C GLU A 298 10.11 18.18 -9.52
N ASN A 299 9.52 17.11 -8.99
CA ASN A 299 10.04 16.33 -7.87
C ASN A 299 11.06 15.25 -8.28
N PHE A 300 11.36 15.12 -9.58
CA PHE A 300 12.24 14.05 -10.08
C PHE A 300 13.62 14.09 -9.42
N PHE A 301 14.35 15.21 -9.54
CA PHE A 301 15.69 15.36 -8.97
C PHE A 301 15.69 15.46 -7.44
N ASN A 302 14.53 15.58 -6.79
CA ASN A 302 14.47 15.57 -5.34
C ASN A 302 14.60 14.14 -4.80
N TYR A 303 13.99 13.16 -5.49
CA TYR A 303 13.71 11.84 -4.91
C TYR A 303 14.12 10.63 -5.76
N VAL A 304 14.43 10.78 -7.05
CA VAL A 304 14.87 9.65 -7.91
C VAL A 304 16.39 9.52 -7.88
N THR A 305 16.92 8.52 -7.18
CA THR A 305 18.38 8.27 -7.02
C THR A 305 18.83 6.94 -7.61
N ASN A 306 17.92 6.07 -8.06
CA ASN A 306 18.24 4.80 -8.70
C ASN A 306 18.95 5.04 -10.05
N ILE A 307 20.13 4.43 -10.24
CA ILE A 307 21.00 4.67 -11.39
C ILE A 307 20.35 4.22 -12.70
N ASP A 308 19.74 3.03 -12.71
CA ASP A 308 19.12 2.46 -13.91
C ASP A 308 17.97 3.37 -14.39
N MET A 309 17.16 3.89 -13.45
CA MET A 309 16.11 4.86 -13.79
C MET A 309 16.67 6.19 -14.32
N LEU A 310 17.76 6.69 -13.73
CA LEU A 310 18.40 7.93 -14.19
C LEU A 310 18.98 7.77 -15.61
N GLU A 311 19.59 6.63 -15.91
CA GLU A 311 20.10 6.29 -17.24
C GLU A 311 18.97 6.26 -18.28
N GLU A 312 17.85 5.62 -17.98
CA GLU A 312 16.68 5.59 -18.87
C GLU A 312 16.14 7.00 -19.14
N PHE A 313 16.02 7.85 -18.11
CA PHE A 313 15.59 9.24 -18.30
C PHE A 313 16.61 10.09 -19.09
N ALA A 314 17.91 9.78 -19.00
CA ALA A 314 18.91 10.40 -19.86
C ALA A 314 18.76 9.94 -21.32
N TYR A 315 18.51 8.64 -21.53
CA TYR A 315 18.30 8.05 -22.86
C TYR A 315 17.07 8.63 -23.57
N LEU A 316 15.96 8.86 -22.86
CA LEU A 316 14.72 9.42 -23.42
C LEU A 316 14.89 10.77 -24.15
N ARG A 317 15.89 11.59 -23.77
CA ARG A 317 16.16 12.87 -24.45
C ARG A 317 16.93 12.72 -25.75
N THR A 318 17.56 11.56 -25.98
CA THR A 318 18.38 11.32 -27.17
C THR A 318 17.51 11.14 -28.40
N THR A 319 18.15 11.12 -29.57
CA THR A 319 17.46 10.83 -30.83
C THR A 319 16.94 9.39 -30.90
N GLU A 320 17.62 8.47 -30.23
CA GLU A 320 17.30 7.03 -30.22
C GLU A 320 16.21 6.72 -29.19
N GLY A 321 16.21 7.42 -28.04
CA GLY A 321 15.19 7.31 -27.00
C GLY A 321 13.90 8.12 -27.24
N GLY A 322 13.66 8.58 -28.47
CA GLY A 322 12.37 9.22 -28.85
C GLY A 322 12.32 10.75 -28.73
N ARG A 323 13.39 11.43 -28.29
CA ARG A 323 13.47 12.90 -28.12
C ARG A 323 12.37 13.47 -27.22
N VAL A 324 12.04 12.76 -26.15
CA VAL A 324 11.01 13.16 -25.20
C VAL A 324 11.36 14.52 -24.58
N GLN A 325 10.38 15.44 -24.53
CA GLN A 325 10.52 16.70 -23.81
C GLN A 325 10.36 16.47 -22.30
N LEU A 326 11.46 16.54 -21.56
CA LEU A 326 11.48 16.36 -20.11
C LEU A 326 11.53 17.71 -19.39
N GLU A 327 10.54 17.97 -18.55
CA GLU A 327 10.44 19.14 -17.66
C GLU A 327 10.57 18.67 -16.20
N LEU A 328 11.82 18.40 -15.79
CA LEU A 328 12.15 17.80 -14.49
C LEU A 328 12.67 18.82 -13.47
N LEU A 329 13.05 20.02 -13.94
CA LEU A 329 13.53 21.11 -13.10
C LEU A 329 12.41 22.12 -12.89
N PRO A 330 12.23 22.65 -11.66
CA PRO A 330 11.22 23.64 -11.38
C PRO A 330 11.39 24.87 -12.28
N ASN A 331 10.28 25.45 -12.73
CA ASN A 331 10.20 26.66 -13.57
C ASN A 331 10.74 26.55 -15.01
N GLN A 332 11.09 25.37 -15.54
CA GLN A 332 11.51 25.23 -16.95
C GLN A 332 10.40 25.62 -17.95
N GLY A 333 9.14 25.29 -17.66
CA GLY A 333 8.01 25.62 -18.53
C GLY A 333 7.74 27.13 -18.69
N MET A 334 8.10 27.95 -17.70
CA MET A 334 8.00 29.41 -17.77
C MET A 334 9.10 30.04 -18.64
N LEU A 335 10.33 29.51 -18.58
CA LEU A 335 11.44 29.99 -19.41
C LEU A 335 11.20 29.70 -20.89
N ILE A 336 10.63 28.55 -21.22
CA ILE A 336 10.44 28.13 -22.62
C ILE A 336 9.28 28.90 -23.29
N LYS A 337 8.22 29.24 -22.55
CA LYS A 337 7.05 29.98 -23.10
C LYS A 337 7.30 31.47 -23.34
N HIS A 338 8.21 32.10 -22.60
CA HIS A 338 8.44 33.55 -22.67
C HIS A 338 9.66 34.00 -23.50
N HIS A 339 10.51 33.08 -23.96
CA HIS A 339 11.72 33.46 -24.69
C HIS A 339 11.67 33.04 -26.17
N THR A 340 11.70 34.05 -27.04
CA THR A 340 12.01 33.93 -28.46
C THR A 340 13.26 33.06 -28.64
N VAL A 341 13.14 32.03 -29.48
CA VAL A 341 14.17 31.03 -29.76
C VAL A 341 15.44 31.70 -30.28
N THR A 342 16.39 31.97 -29.38
CA THR A 342 17.75 32.39 -29.71
C THR A 342 18.71 31.22 -29.46
N ARG A 343 19.64 31.00 -30.40
CA ARG A 343 20.56 29.84 -30.46
C ARG A 343 21.40 29.56 -29.19
N GLY A 344 21.40 30.43 -28.18
CA GLY A 344 22.13 30.28 -26.92
C GLY A 344 21.34 29.69 -25.75
N ILE A 345 20.01 29.86 -25.72
CA ILE A 345 19.17 29.48 -24.55
C ILE A 345 19.01 27.95 -24.46
N THR A 346 18.88 27.28 -25.61
CA THR A 346 18.75 25.81 -25.66
C THR A 346 20.01 25.07 -25.25
N LYS A 347 21.19 25.70 -25.35
CA LYS A 347 22.44 25.14 -24.81
C LYS A 347 22.46 25.16 -23.28
N GLY A 348 21.98 26.24 -22.67
CA GLY A 348 21.85 26.35 -21.20
C GLY A 348 20.96 25.25 -20.62
N VAL A 349 19.77 25.04 -21.20
CA VAL A 349 18.83 24.00 -20.74
C VAL A 349 19.40 22.57 -20.85
N LYS A 350 20.22 22.30 -21.88
CA LYS A 350 20.90 21.00 -22.00
C LYS A 350 21.97 20.82 -20.94
N GLU A 351 22.74 21.87 -20.67
CA GLU A 351 23.81 21.84 -19.68
C GLU A 351 23.27 21.76 -18.25
N ASP A 352 22.21 22.50 -17.93
CA ASP A 352 21.54 22.45 -16.63
C ASP A 352 21.00 21.05 -16.32
N PHE A 353 20.42 20.39 -17.32
CA PHE A 353 19.97 19.01 -17.20
C PHE A 353 21.14 18.04 -16.96
N ARG A 354 22.25 18.18 -17.71
CA ARG A 354 23.44 17.34 -17.54
C ARG A 354 24.01 17.50 -16.12
N LEU A 355 24.16 18.73 -15.65
CA LEU A 355 24.63 19.03 -14.31
C LEU A 355 23.68 18.51 -13.22
N ALA A 356 22.36 18.61 -13.43
CA ALA A 356 21.36 18.05 -12.52
C ALA A 356 21.45 16.52 -12.44
N MET A 357 21.63 15.84 -13.59
CA MET A 357 21.85 14.40 -13.65
C MET A 357 23.14 13.98 -12.93
N GLU A 358 24.26 14.65 -13.17
CA GLU A 358 25.54 14.34 -12.49
C GLU A 358 25.43 14.52 -10.97
N ARG A 359 24.77 15.58 -10.51
CA ARG A 359 24.47 15.77 -9.09
C ARG A 359 23.60 14.66 -8.54
N GLN A 360 22.59 14.22 -9.30
CA GLN A 360 21.70 13.17 -8.84
C GLN A 360 22.36 11.79 -8.77
N VAL A 361 23.21 11.46 -9.75
CA VAL A 361 24.03 10.24 -9.72
C VAL A 361 24.94 10.22 -8.49
N SER A 362 25.49 11.36 -8.07
CA SER A 362 26.31 11.44 -6.84
C SER A 362 25.54 11.06 -5.56
N ARG A 363 24.21 11.05 -5.60
CA ARG A 363 23.31 10.68 -4.49
C ARG A 363 22.89 9.21 -4.52
N CYS A 364 23.40 8.39 -5.46
CA CYS A 364 23.02 6.98 -5.59
C CYS A 364 23.31 6.13 -4.34
N GLY A 365 24.24 6.58 -3.49
CA GLY A 365 24.56 5.94 -2.20
C GLY A 365 23.71 6.41 -1.01
N GLU A 366 22.76 7.33 -1.20
CA GLU A 366 21.84 7.73 -0.13
C GLU A 366 20.98 6.54 0.32
N ASN A 367 20.63 6.50 1.61
CA ASN A 367 19.67 5.52 2.10
C ASN A 367 18.30 5.76 1.42
N LEU A 368 17.89 4.81 0.58
CA LEU A 368 16.66 4.89 -0.17
C LEU A 368 15.41 5.01 0.70
N LEU A 369 15.31 4.25 1.80
CA LEU A 369 14.17 4.37 2.73
C LEU A 369 14.09 5.76 3.35
N SER A 370 15.23 6.40 3.64
CA SER A 370 15.26 7.79 4.12
C SER A 370 14.85 8.78 3.03
N VAL A 371 15.21 8.55 1.77
CA VAL A 371 14.75 9.35 0.62
C VAL A 371 13.24 9.23 0.44
N LEU A 372 12.71 8.01 0.44
CA LEU A 372 11.28 7.74 0.26
C LEU A 372 10.43 8.19 1.45
N HIS A 373 10.94 8.06 2.68
CA HIS A 373 10.29 8.61 3.86
C HIS A 373 10.17 10.14 3.75
N ARG A 374 11.26 10.83 3.40
CA ARG A 374 11.26 12.28 3.17
C ARG A 374 10.31 12.70 2.05
N PHE A 375 10.21 11.90 0.98
CA PHE A 375 9.19 12.10 -0.06
C PHE A 375 7.78 12.06 0.53
N CYS A 376 7.44 11.03 1.31
CA CYS A 376 6.14 10.93 1.97
C CYS A 376 5.84 12.13 2.89
N ILE A 377 6.82 12.58 3.68
CA ILE A 377 6.63 13.68 4.64
C ILE A 377 6.51 15.04 3.93
N ASN A 378 7.44 15.36 3.03
CA ASN A 378 7.51 16.67 2.39
C ASN A 378 6.38 16.86 1.37
N GLU A 379 6.04 15.81 0.64
CA GLU A 379 5.02 15.84 -0.42
C GLU A 379 3.65 15.40 0.09
N LYS A 380 3.44 15.30 1.41
CA LYS A 380 2.21 14.78 2.03
C LYS A 380 0.93 15.40 1.43
N ILE A 381 0.91 16.72 1.29
CA ILE A 381 -0.27 17.46 0.81
C ILE A 381 -0.55 17.11 -0.66
N ILE A 382 0.48 17.16 -1.52
CA ILE A 382 0.32 16.89 -2.95
C ILE A 382 -0.01 15.41 -3.20
N LEU A 383 0.56 14.49 -2.44
CA LEU A 383 0.26 13.06 -2.52
C LEU A 383 -1.23 12.77 -2.25
N VAL A 384 -1.79 13.37 -1.20
CA VAL A 384 -3.22 13.20 -0.86
C VAL A 384 -4.12 13.84 -1.90
N GLN A 385 -3.81 15.06 -2.34
CA GLN A 385 -4.60 15.77 -3.35
C GLN A 385 -4.52 15.13 -4.74
N SER A 386 -3.48 14.34 -5.00
CA SER A 386 -3.26 13.59 -6.24
C SER A 386 -3.97 12.25 -6.26
N LEU A 387 -4.86 11.96 -5.32
CA LEU A 387 -5.73 10.77 -5.37
C LEU A 387 -7.21 11.19 -5.35
N PRO A 388 -8.09 10.47 -6.08
CA PRO A 388 -9.50 10.80 -6.17
C PRO A 388 -10.26 10.57 -4.86
#